data_AF-A0A7K7MH47-F1
#
_entry.id   AF-A0A7K7MH47-F1
#
_cell.length_a   1.000
_cell.length_b   1.000
_cell.length_c   1.000
_cell.angle_alpha   90.00
_cell.angle_beta   90.00
_cell.angle_gamma   90.00
#
_symmetry.space_group_name_H-M   'P 1'
#
loop_
_entity.id
_entity.type
_entity.pdbx_description
1 polymer ?
#
loop_
_entity_poly.entity_id
_entity_poly.type
_entity_poly.pdbx_seq_one_letter_code
_entity_poly.pdbx_strand_id
1 'polypeptide(L)'
;FEWVWQHPNSSHRLLTPPLRRPREQPISFALRLLPRLLRAPPWSRLPLRIRWLRPPRPALELAPPPHVVEEEGAGLPHLKRKKGRSQEVEVAVSGCGLCGEAEATPLLRCPRPQCSMAAHPPCLARIFLESEPRQLLPVGGACPR
;
A
#
# COMPACT_ATOMS: atom_id res chain seq x y z
N PHE A 1 3.42 -4.12 -11.97
CA PHE A 1 4.54 -4.52 -11.10
C PHE A 1 5.25 -5.71 -11.72
N GLU A 2 4.55 -6.84 -11.89
CA GLU A 2 5.07 -8.09 -12.46
C GLU A 2 5.94 -7.92 -13.72
N TRP A 3 5.42 -7.25 -14.75
CA TRP A 3 6.16 -7.09 -16.01
C TRP A 3 7.51 -6.38 -15.83
N VAL A 4 7.57 -5.32 -15.02
CA VAL A 4 8.81 -4.59 -14.75
C VAL A 4 9.79 -5.43 -13.94
N TRP A 5 9.27 -6.30 -13.07
CA TRP A 5 10.11 -7.21 -12.30
C TRP A 5 10.77 -8.29 -13.18
N GLN A 6 10.07 -8.73 -14.23
CA GLN A 6 10.59 -9.67 -15.23
C GLN A 6 11.51 -8.98 -16.27
N HIS A 7 11.20 -7.74 -16.65
CA HIS A 7 11.88 -6.98 -17.71
C HIS A 7 12.41 -5.60 -17.22
N PRO A 8 13.36 -5.57 -16.27
CA PRO A 8 13.80 -4.33 -15.61
C PRO A 8 14.50 -3.35 -16.55
N ASN A 9 15.25 -3.85 -17.55
CA ASN A 9 15.99 -3.01 -18.50
C ASN A 9 15.09 -2.41 -19.58
N SER A 10 13.92 -3.01 -19.83
CA SER A 10 12.95 -2.55 -20.82
C SER A 10 11.94 -1.55 -20.24
N SER A 11 12.04 -1.25 -18.94
CA SER A 11 11.07 -0.40 -18.25
C SER A 11 11.64 0.97 -17.92
N HIS A 12 10.89 2.02 -18.24
CA HIS A 12 11.19 3.38 -17.78
C HIS A 12 10.85 3.63 -16.31
N ARG A 13 10.28 2.64 -15.60
CA ARG A 13 9.89 2.77 -14.17
C ARG A 13 11.09 2.72 -13.23
N LEU A 14 12.19 2.09 -13.67
CA LEU A 14 13.48 2.12 -12.99
C LEU A 14 14.43 2.95 -13.87
N LEU A 15 14.67 4.20 -13.50
CA LEU A 15 15.55 5.10 -14.27
C LEU A 15 16.99 4.57 -14.36
N THR A 16 17.44 3.86 -13.33
CA THR A 16 18.77 3.25 -13.28
C THR A 16 18.64 1.85 -12.67
N PRO A 17 18.24 0.85 -13.48
CA PRO A 17 18.17 -0.51 -12.99
C PRO A 17 19.59 -1.02 -12.68
N PRO A 18 19.79 -1.76 -11.57
CA PRO A 18 21.07 -2.37 -11.30
C PRO A 18 21.45 -3.35 -12.41
N LEU A 19 22.72 -3.36 -12.78
CA LEU A 19 23.24 -4.39 -13.68
C LEU A 19 23.31 -5.74 -12.95
N ARG A 20 23.12 -6.81 -13.73
CA ARG A 20 23.36 -8.17 -13.26
C ARG A 20 24.84 -8.35 -12.96
N ARG A 21 25.13 -8.93 -11.80
CA ARG A 21 26.50 -9.29 -11.41
C ARG A 21 26.93 -10.57 -12.15
N PRO A 22 28.24 -10.79 -12.36
CA PRO A 22 28.75 -12.05 -12.88
C PRO A 22 28.27 -13.24 -12.03
N ARG A 23 27.77 -14.30 -12.67
CA ARG A 23 27.26 -15.53 -12.02
C ARG A 23 26.11 -15.31 -11.03
N GLU A 24 25.42 -14.17 -11.09
CA GLU A 24 24.27 -13.88 -10.22
C GLU A 24 23.08 -14.76 -10.57
N GLN A 25 22.53 -15.42 -9.55
CA GLN A 25 21.32 -16.22 -9.72
C GLN A 25 20.12 -15.31 -10.05
N PRO A 26 19.19 -15.74 -10.92
CA PRO A 26 18.02 -14.94 -11.29
C PRO A 26 17.22 -14.44 -10.09
N ILE A 27 17.03 -15.29 -9.07
CA ILE A 27 16.32 -14.94 -7.84
C ILE A 27 17.07 -13.88 -7.01
N SER A 28 18.40 -13.97 -6.92
CA SER A 28 19.22 -12.98 -6.22
C SER A 28 19.10 -11.61 -6.87
N PHE A 29 19.15 -11.56 -8.20
CA PHE A 29 18.92 -10.33 -8.95
C PHE A 29 17.50 -9.77 -8.74
N ALA A 30 16.48 -10.63 -8.78
CA ALA A 30 15.10 -10.24 -8.55
C ALA A 30 14.88 -9.67 -7.13
N LEU A 31 15.52 -10.23 -6.11
CA LEU A 31 15.47 -9.73 -4.73
C LEU A 31 16.16 -8.38 -4.57
N ARG A 32 17.25 -8.12 -5.31
CA ARG A 32 17.88 -6.79 -5.36
C ARG A 32 16.99 -5.74 -6.03
N LEU A 33 16.20 -6.14 -7.03
CA LEU A 33 15.27 -5.25 -7.72
C LEU A 33 14.03 -4.93 -6.88
N LEU A 34 13.53 -5.88 -6.12
CA LEU A 34 12.29 -5.77 -5.35
C LEU A 34 12.16 -4.46 -4.55
N PRO A 35 13.09 -4.10 -3.63
CA PRO A 35 12.95 -2.86 -2.85
C PRO A 35 13.09 -1.60 -3.70
N ARG A 36 13.79 -1.65 -4.84
CA ARG A 36 13.89 -0.53 -5.79
C ARG A 36 12.56 -0.31 -6.50
N LEU A 37 11.89 -1.38 -6.92
CA LEU A 37 10.55 -1.32 -7.50
C LEU A 37 9.53 -0.80 -6.50
N LEU A 38 9.56 -1.30 -5.26
CA LEU A 38 8.65 -0.82 -4.21
C LEU A 38 8.84 0.66 -3.90
N ARG A 39 10.02 1.24 -4.14
CA ARG A 39 10.30 2.68 -3.97
C ARG A 39 10.05 3.52 -5.23
N ALA A 40 9.80 2.89 -6.38
CA ALA A 40 9.55 3.60 -7.64
C ALA A 40 8.05 3.88 -7.83
N PRO A 41 7.68 5.00 -8.51
CA PRO A 41 6.29 5.25 -8.90
C PRO A 41 5.81 4.21 -9.92
N PRO A 42 4.54 3.79 -9.87
CA PRO A 42 3.49 4.23 -8.94
C PRO A 42 3.45 3.44 -7.61
N TRP A 43 4.33 2.45 -7.42
CA TRP A 43 4.23 1.47 -6.32
C TRP A 43 4.61 2.01 -4.96
N SER A 44 5.42 3.06 -4.92
CA SER A 44 5.91 3.72 -3.69
C SER A 44 4.86 4.29 -2.76
N ARG A 45 3.58 4.32 -3.18
CA ARG A 45 2.47 4.78 -2.33
C ARG A 45 1.29 3.82 -2.32
N LEU A 46 1.46 2.62 -2.88
CA LEU A 46 0.42 1.60 -2.84
C LEU A 46 0.49 0.84 -1.50
N PRO A 47 -0.64 0.37 -0.96
CA PRO A 47 -0.69 -0.39 0.29
C PRO A 47 -0.20 -1.84 0.09
N LEU A 48 1.05 -1.99 -0.31
CA LEU A 48 1.69 -3.27 -0.63
C LEU A 48 2.21 -3.97 0.64
N ARG A 49 2.36 -5.29 0.54
CA ARG A 49 2.95 -6.16 1.55
C ARG A 49 3.92 -7.14 0.88
N ILE A 50 5.01 -7.44 1.54
CA ILE A 50 5.93 -8.52 1.16
C ILE A 50 5.68 -9.69 2.09
N ARG A 51 5.48 -10.87 1.52
CA ARG A 51 5.32 -12.10 2.30
C ARG A 51 6.39 -13.12 1.93
N TRP A 52 7.18 -13.52 2.92
CA TRP A 52 8.21 -14.53 2.80
C TRP A 52 7.63 -15.91 3.09
N LEU A 53 7.54 -16.75 2.06
CA LEU A 53 6.92 -18.08 2.16
C LEU A 53 7.87 -19.15 2.73
N ARG A 54 9.19 -18.93 2.65
CA ARG A 54 10.21 -19.86 3.14
C ARG A 54 11.19 -19.09 4.04
N PRO A 55 11.28 -19.43 5.35
CA PRO A 55 12.32 -18.89 6.22
C PRO A 55 13.67 -19.59 5.97
N PRO A 56 14.81 -18.93 6.27
CA PRO A 56 14.91 -17.55 6.76
C PRO A 56 14.68 -16.53 5.63
N ARG A 57 14.14 -15.36 5.98
CA ARG A 57 14.00 -14.25 5.02
C ARG A 57 15.37 -13.88 4.43
N PRO A 58 15.46 -13.62 3.12
CA PRO A 58 16.71 -13.16 2.52
C PRO A 58 17.04 -11.75 3.00
N ALA A 59 18.33 -11.47 3.17
CA ALA A 59 18.80 -10.10 3.40
C ALA A 59 18.63 -9.28 2.11
N LEU A 60 17.86 -8.19 2.20
CA LEU A 60 17.71 -7.23 1.11
C LEU A 60 18.80 -6.15 1.21
N GLU A 61 19.43 -5.83 0.07
CA GLU A 61 20.44 -4.76 0.01
C GLU A 61 19.86 -3.36 0.31
N LEU A 62 18.56 -3.19 0.11
CA LEU A 62 17.83 -1.97 0.37
C LEU A 62 16.55 -2.35 1.13
N ALA A 63 16.29 -1.68 2.24
CA ALA A 63 15.04 -1.87 2.97
C ALA A 63 13.83 -1.49 2.07
N PRO A 64 12.69 -2.18 2.16
CA PRO A 64 11.44 -1.72 1.57
C PRO A 64 11.04 -0.33 2.09
N PRO A 65 10.10 0.38 1.41
CA PRO A 65 9.51 1.59 1.96
C PRO A 65 8.90 1.33 3.36
N PRO A 66 8.96 2.28 4.31
CA PRO A 66 8.51 2.07 5.69
C PRO A 66 7.06 1.61 5.87
N HIS A 67 6.17 1.93 4.92
CA HIS A 67 4.76 1.54 4.98
C HIS A 67 4.49 0.15 4.39
N VAL A 68 5.47 -0.46 3.72
CA VAL A 68 5.34 -1.82 3.18
C VAL A 68 5.64 -2.81 4.31
N VAL A 69 4.62 -3.58 4.69
CA VAL A 69 4.76 -4.57 5.77
C VAL A 69 5.41 -5.83 5.22
N GLU A 70 6.44 -6.32 5.93
CA GLU A 70 7.04 -7.63 5.69
C GLU A 70 6.45 -8.66 6.65
N GLU A 71 6.00 -9.79 6.12
CA GLU A 71 5.36 -10.87 6.88
C GLU A 71 6.04 -12.21 6.54
N GLU A 72 6.16 -13.12 7.52
CA GLU A 72 6.60 -14.50 7.29
C GLU A 72 5.43 -15.47 7.46
N GLY A 73 5.34 -16.50 6.60
CA GLY A 73 4.41 -17.59 6.81
C GLY A 73 3.98 -18.31 5.54
N ALA A 74 3.82 -19.62 5.63
CA ALA A 74 3.40 -20.48 4.53
C ALA A 74 1.92 -20.28 4.13
N GLY A 75 1.60 -20.55 2.86
CA GLY A 75 0.24 -20.55 2.32
C GLY A 75 -0.19 -19.27 1.59
N LEU A 76 -1.29 -19.37 0.83
CA LEU A 76 -1.91 -18.21 0.16
C LEU A 76 -2.28 -17.14 1.20
N PRO A 77 -2.40 -15.86 0.80
CA PRO A 77 -3.01 -14.85 1.66
C PRO A 77 -4.34 -15.43 2.14
N HIS A 78 -4.53 -15.52 3.46
CA HIS A 78 -5.88 -15.60 3.98
C HIS A 78 -6.48 -14.23 3.63
N LEU A 79 -7.04 -14.11 2.42
CA LEU A 79 -8.07 -13.16 2.15
C LEU A 79 -9.17 -13.59 3.10
N LYS A 80 -9.13 -13.09 4.34
CA LYS A 80 -10.33 -13.00 5.13
C LYS A 80 -11.23 -12.19 4.22
N ARG A 81 -12.08 -12.88 3.45
CA ARG A 81 -13.37 -12.35 3.06
C ARG A 81 -13.90 -11.91 4.42
N LYS A 82 -13.72 -10.64 4.75
CA LYS A 82 -14.72 -9.98 5.58
C LYS A 82 -15.96 -10.20 4.74
N LYS A 83 -16.64 -11.32 4.99
CA LYS A 83 -18.06 -11.49 4.67
C LYS A 83 -18.60 -10.15 5.08
N GLY A 84 -19.00 -9.37 4.07
CA GLY A 84 -19.28 -7.97 4.25
C GLY A 84 -20.03 -7.88 5.56
N ARG A 85 -19.52 -7.11 6.51
CA ARG A 85 -20.38 -6.65 7.58
C ARG A 85 -21.31 -5.65 6.90
N SER A 86 -22.15 -6.14 5.99
CA SER A 86 -23.57 -5.80 5.89
C SER A 86 -24.21 -6.30 7.18
N GLN A 87 -23.75 -5.75 8.30
CA GLN A 87 -24.72 -5.21 9.19
C GLN A 87 -25.12 -3.92 8.51
N GLU A 88 -26.23 -3.99 7.78
CA GLU A 88 -27.26 -2.97 7.89
C GLU A 88 -27.56 -2.79 9.39
N VAL A 89 -26.65 -2.15 10.12
CA VAL A 89 -27.13 -1.14 11.02
C VAL A 89 -27.09 0.07 10.13
N GLU A 90 -28.26 0.45 9.61
CA GLU A 90 -28.52 1.82 9.22
C GLU A 90 -28.30 2.71 10.45
N VAL A 91 -27.04 2.88 10.85
CA VAL A 91 -26.66 4.12 11.49
C VAL A 91 -26.57 5.05 10.30
N ALA A 92 -27.65 5.82 10.09
CA ALA A 92 -27.66 6.97 9.21
C ALA A 92 -26.43 7.81 9.56
N VAL A 93 -25.33 7.61 8.84
CA VAL A 93 -24.19 8.50 8.90
C VAL A 93 -24.64 9.68 8.08
N SER A 94 -25.12 10.71 8.75
CA SER A 94 -25.80 11.88 8.20
C SER A 94 -24.92 12.76 7.30
N GLY A 95 -23.67 12.36 7.05
CA GLY A 95 -22.76 13.04 6.14
C GLY A 95 -21.30 12.70 6.44
N CYS A 96 -20.42 13.23 5.60
CA CYS A 96 -18.99 13.21 5.87
C CYS A 96 -18.66 14.03 7.12
N GLY A 97 -17.92 13.45 8.06
CA GLY A 97 -17.47 14.13 9.28
C GLY A 97 -16.44 15.24 9.08
N LEU A 98 -16.14 15.62 7.83
CA LEU A 98 -15.23 16.71 7.47
C LEU A 98 -15.94 17.84 6.71
N CYS A 99 -16.75 17.51 5.69
CA CYS A 99 -17.46 18.53 4.89
C CYS A 99 -18.96 18.62 5.17
N GLY A 100 -19.54 17.69 5.93
CA GLY A 100 -20.98 17.64 6.23
C GLY A 100 -21.85 17.04 5.12
N GLU A 101 -21.34 16.95 3.89
CA GLU A 101 -22.13 16.55 2.72
C GLU A 101 -22.30 15.01 2.60
N ALA A 102 -23.41 14.61 1.97
CA ALA A 102 -23.71 13.23 1.59
C ALA A 102 -23.45 13.03 0.08
N GLU A 103 -22.19 13.02 -0.34
CA GLU A 103 -21.84 12.71 -1.75
C GLU A 103 -22.10 11.23 -2.11
N ALA A 104 -22.13 10.94 -3.41
CA ALA A 104 -22.28 9.59 -3.97
C ALA A 104 -21.10 8.63 -3.65
N THR A 105 -19.96 9.13 -3.15
CA THR A 105 -18.82 8.26 -2.81
C THR A 105 -18.99 7.64 -1.42
N PRO A 106 -18.75 6.32 -1.26
CA PRO A 106 -18.88 5.67 0.03
C PRO A 106 -17.86 6.25 1.03
N LEU A 107 -18.34 6.58 2.23
CA LEU A 107 -17.48 7.08 3.30
C LEU A 107 -16.50 6.01 3.78
N LEU A 108 -15.24 6.41 3.98
CA LEU A 108 -14.25 5.60 4.68
C LEU A 108 -14.45 5.75 6.18
N ARG A 109 -14.51 4.62 6.89
CA ARG A 109 -14.59 4.57 8.36
C ARG A 109 -13.21 4.32 8.96
N CYS A 110 -12.95 4.97 10.09
CA CYS A 110 -11.73 4.71 10.85
C CYS A 110 -11.66 3.23 11.24
N PRO A 111 -10.51 2.55 11.06
CA PRO A 111 -10.37 1.13 11.40
C PRO A 111 -10.35 0.86 12.92
N ARG A 112 -10.26 1.89 13.77
CA ARG A 112 -10.30 1.75 15.23
C ARG A 112 -11.72 1.38 15.71
N PRO A 113 -11.92 0.26 16.44
CA PRO A 113 -13.25 -0.30 16.74
C PRO A 113 -14.26 0.63 17.43
N GLN A 114 -13.80 1.66 18.14
CA GLN A 114 -14.65 2.61 18.89
C GLN A 114 -14.70 4.01 18.26
N CYS A 115 -14.01 4.22 17.14
CA CYS A 115 -13.99 5.52 16.47
C CYS A 115 -15.18 5.63 15.52
N SER A 116 -15.99 6.67 15.68
CA SER A 116 -17.15 6.95 14.81
C SER A 116 -16.80 7.81 13.59
N MET A 117 -15.52 8.11 13.35
CA MET A 117 -15.11 8.94 12.22
C MET A 117 -15.43 8.24 10.90
N ALA A 118 -16.18 8.95 10.04
CA ALA A 118 -16.47 8.57 8.68
C ALA A 118 -16.33 9.82 7.79
N ALA A 119 -15.60 9.71 6.68
CA ALA A 119 -15.40 10.83 5.77
C ALA A 119 -15.18 10.37 4.34
N HIS A 120 -15.40 11.27 3.38
CA HIS A 120 -15.08 10.99 1.98
C HIS A 120 -13.58 10.72 1.82
N PRO A 121 -13.20 9.78 0.93
CA PRO A 121 -11.81 9.60 0.53
C PRO A 121 -11.08 10.92 0.15
N PRO A 122 -11.64 11.81 -0.70
CA PRO A 122 -10.98 13.07 -1.03
C PRO A 122 -10.81 14.03 0.17
N CYS A 123 -11.76 14.08 1.10
CA CYS A 123 -11.64 14.93 2.29
C CYS A 123 -10.50 14.46 3.20
N LEU A 124 -10.38 13.15 3.42
CA LEU A 124 -9.26 12.57 4.18
C LEU A 124 -7.93 12.76 3.44
N ALA A 125 -7.91 12.58 2.12
CA ALA A 125 -6.70 12.76 1.32
C ALA A 125 -6.16 14.19 1.43
N ARG A 126 -7.02 15.21 1.43
CA ARG A 126 -6.58 16.62 1.62
C ARG A 126 -5.82 16.79 2.93
N ILE A 127 -6.34 16.27 4.04
CA ILE A 127 -5.69 16.34 5.36
C ILE A 127 -4.39 15.54 5.38
N PHE A 128 -4.42 14.30 4.89
CA PHE A 128 -3.27 13.39 4.97
C PHE A 128 -2.13 13.80 4.04
N LEU A 129 -2.41 14.65 3.05
CA LEU A 129 -1.44 15.15 2.07
C LEU A 129 -1.03 16.61 2.32
N GLU A 130 -1.44 17.24 3.42
CA GLU A 130 -1.08 18.65 3.73
C GLU A 130 0.43 18.90 3.68
N SER A 131 1.22 17.95 4.19
CA SER A 131 2.69 18.02 4.17
C SER A 131 3.33 17.53 2.86
N GLU A 132 2.54 16.97 1.95
CA GLU A 132 2.99 16.34 0.70
C GLU A 132 2.14 16.79 -0.52
N PRO A 133 2.05 18.11 -0.83
CA PRO A 133 1.06 18.66 -1.79
C PRO A 133 1.23 18.20 -3.24
N ARG A 134 2.38 17.61 -3.59
CA ARG A 134 2.65 17.04 -4.93
C ARG A 134 2.19 15.59 -5.07
N GLN A 135 1.69 14.98 -4.00
CA GLN A 135 1.25 13.60 -3.99
C GLN A 135 -0.27 13.53 -4.18
N LEU A 136 -0.73 12.44 -4.80
CA LEU A 136 -2.15 12.20 -5.04
C LEU A 136 -2.76 11.15 -4.11
N LEU A 137 -1.93 10.23 -3.61
CA LEU A 137 -2.37 9.10 -2.79
C LEU A 137 -1.75 9.20 -1.41
N PRO A 138 -2.51 9.31 -0.32
CA PRO A 138 -1.95 9.25 1.02
C PRO A 138 -1.45 7.84 1.35
N VAL A 139 -0.29 7.74 2.00
CA VAL A 139 0.25 6.46 2.50
C VAL A 139 -0.33 6.11 3.87
N GLY A 140 -0.59 7.13 4.68
CA GLY A 140 -1.18 7.01 6.01
C GLY A 140 -1.56 8.39 6.54
N GLY A 141 -2.15 8.43 7.73
CA GLY A 141 -2.55 9.69 8.37
C GLY A 141 -3.18 9.45 9.73
N ALA A 142 -3.25 10.51 10.55
CA ALA A 142 -3.93 10.49 11.83
C ALA A 142 -5.44 10.68 11.63
N CYS A 143 -6.26 9.92 12.34
CA CYS A 143 -7.70 10.15 12.34
C CYS A 143 -7.97 11.58 12.86
N PRO A 144 -8.82 12.39 12.19
CA PRO A 144 -9.10 13.78 12.58
C PRO A 144 -10.08 13.90 13.76
N ARG A 145 -10.58 12.78 14.29
CA ARG A 145 -11.30 12.69 15.56
C ARG A 145 -10.36 12.26 16.68
#